data_AF-A0A7Y8X054-F1
#
_entry.id   AF-A0A7Y8X054-F1
#
_cell.length_a   1.000
_cell.length_b   1.000
_cell.length_c   1.000
_cell.angle_alpha   90.00
_cell.angle_beta   90.00
_cell.angle_gamma   90.00
#
_symmetry.space_group_name_H-M   'P 1'
#
loop_
_entity.id
_entity.type
_entity.pdbx_description
1 polymer ?
#
loop_
_entity_poly.entity_id
_entity_poly.type
_entity_poly.pdbx_seq_one_letter_code
_entity_poly.pdbx_strand_id
1 'polypeptide(L)'
;MVNDEAYRRELDYLSQYAHDDWLGFSVVSGAVGSLLGRAATFEEQLRLLLRIVADLYDAGARPGALTESERAPFLPWHSDKAGALARIAAEVDAHSRLPDSGDVCWFTVP
;
A
#
# COMPACT_ATOMS: atom_id res chain seq x y z
N MET A 1 19.64 3.76 3.60
CA MET A 1 19.32 2.55 2.81
C MET A 1 18.51 1.63 3.70
N VAL A 2 17.35 1.17 3.23
CA VAL A 2 16.54 0.18 3.94
C VAL A 2 17.32 -1.14 3.97
N ASN A 3 17.29 -1.85 5.10
CA ASN A 3 17.86 -3.19 5.18
C ASN A 3 17.00 -4.16 4.34
N ASP A 4 17.61 -4.83 3.36
CA ASP A 4 16.92 -5.73 2.43
C ASP A 4 16.22 -6.91 3.12
N GLU A 5 16.78 -7.43 4.21
CA GLU A 5 16.15 -8.52 4.97
C GLU A 5 14.91 -8.02 5.72
N ALA A 6 15.01 -6.86 6.37
CA ALA A 6 13.87 -6.24 7.03
C ALA A 6 12.77 -5.89 6.02
N TYR A 7 13.15 -5.33 4.86
CA TYR A 7 12.22 -5.04 3.77
C TYR A 7 11.47 -6.28 3.30
N ARG A 8 12.19 -7.39 3.06
CA ARG A 8 11.57 -8.63 2.60
C ARG A 8 10.58 -9.18 3.63
N ARG A 9 10.95 -9.18 4.92
CA ARG A 9 10.03 -9.63 5.99
C ARG A 9 8.75 -8.79 6.07
N GLU A 10 8.88 -7.47 5.95
CA GLU A 10 7.70 -6.58 5.91
C GLU A 10 6.85 -6.84 4.67
N LEU A 11 7.47 -6.99 3.49
CA LEU A 11 6.75 -7.28 2.26
C LEU A 11 6.04 -8.64 2.30
N ASP A 12 6.69 -9.68 2.84
CA ASP A 12 6.11 -11.01 3.03
C ASP A 12 4.88 -10.93 3.95
N TYR A 13 4.99 -10.19 5.07
CA TYR A 13 3.88 -9.96 5.99
C TYR A 13 2.71 -9.23 5.32
N LEU A 14 2.98 -8.14 4.60
CA LEU A 14 1.94 -7.36 3.91
C LEU A 14 1.27 -8.17 2.79
N SER A 15 2.04 -8.98 2.07
CA SER A 15 1.52 -9.85 1.00
C SER A 15 0.60 -10.92 1.59
N GLN A 16 1.02 -11.54 2.70
CA GLN A 16 0.17 -12.51 3.41
C GLN A 16 -1.11 -11.84 3.94
N TYR A 17 -1.01 -10.64 4.51
CA TYR A 17 -2.19 -9.88 4.94
C TYR A 17 -3.15 -9.70 3.77
N ALA A 18 -2.69 -9.16 2.63
CA ALA A 18 -3.55 -8.92 1.47
C ALA A 18 -4.16 -10.19 0.85
N HIS A 19 -3.63 -11.37 1.18
CA HIS A 19 -4.24 -12.66 0.83
C HIS A 19 -5.32 -13.09 1.84
N ASP A 20 -5.12 -12.80 3.12
CA ASP A 20 -5.99 -13.25 4.20
C ASP A 20 -7.17 -12.30 4.44
N ASP A 21 -7.00 -10.99 4.20
CA ASP A 21 -7.99 -9.94 4.46
C ASP A 21 -7.68 -8.64 3.66
N TRP A 22 -8.51 -7.61 3.81
CA TRP A 22 -8.30 -6.30 3.21
C TRP A 22 -7.19 -5.52 3.92
N LEU A 23 -6.05 -5.39 3.24
CA LEU A 23 -4.92 -4.60 3.70
C LEU A 23 -5.24 -3.10 3.53
N GLY A 24 -5.34 -2.39 4.66
CA GLY A 24 -5.48 -0.94 4.70
C GLY A 24 -4.14 -0.19 4.72
N PHE A 25 -4.17 1.07 4.29
CA PHE A 25 -2.96 1.90 4.19
C PHE A 25 -2.26 2.17 5.53
N SER A 26 -2.94 2.14 6.68
CA SER A 26 -2.28 2.37 7.97
C SER A 26 -1.20 1.31 8.26
N VAL A 27 -1.40 0.08 7.81
CA VAL A 27 -0.44 -1.02 7.95
C VAL A 27 0.76 -0.82 7.02
N VAL A 28 0.53 -0.38 5.78
CA VAL A 28 1.58 -0.05 4.82
C VAL A 28 2.41 1.15 5.32
N SER A 29 1.74 2.20 5.79
CA SER A 29 2.37 3.38 6.40
C SER A 29 3.18 3.01 7.66
N GLY A 30 2.69 2.06 8.45
CA GLY A 30 3.42 1.48 9.57
C GLY A 30 4.71 0.79 9.16
N ALA A 31 4.69 -0.02 8.09
CA ALA A 31 5.87 -0.66 7.53
C ALA A 31 6.90 0.38 7.03
N VAL A 32 6.45 1.44 6.35
CA VAL A 32 7.31 2.56 5.93
C VAL A 32 8.01 3.20 7.13
N GLY A 33 7.27 3.47 8.19
CA GLY A 33 7.80 4.04 9.44
C GLY A 33 8.80 3.12 10.14
N SER A 34 8.53 1.81 10.17
CA SER A 34 9.41 0.77 10.72
C SER A 34 10.75 0.70 9.97
N LEU A 35 10.70 0.75 8.64
CA LEU A 35 11.86 0.56 7.76
C LEU A 35 12.77 1.79 7.63
N LEU A 36 12.21 3.00 7.71
CA LEU A 36 12.98 4.25 7.55
C LEU A 36 13.33 4.92 8.88
N GLY A 37 12.55 4.68 9.94
CA GLY A 37 12.69 5.35 11.22
C GLY A 37 12.19 6.80 11.21
N ARG A 38 12.29 7.47 12.37
CA ARG A 38 11.60 8.75 12.65
C ARG A 38 12.17 9.99 11.93
N ALA A 39 13.36 9.90 11.35
CA ALA A 39 14.04 11.04 10.73
C ALA A 39 13.83 11.16 9.23
N ALA A 40 13.14 10.20 8.60
CA ALA A 40 12.95 10.18 7.16
C ALA A 40 12.02 11.30 6.70
N THR A 41 12.40 11.95 5.61
CA THR A 41 11.61 12.98 4.94
C THR A 41 10.35 12.39 4.31
N PHE A 42 9.35 13.23 4.06
CA PHE A 42 8.13 12.79 3.36
C PHE A 42 8.44 12.20 1.98
N GLU A 43 9.39 12.77 1.23
CA GLU A 43 9.80 12.25 -0.08
C GLU A 43 10.38 10.82 0.02
N GLU A 44 11.20 10.55 1.05
CA GLU A 44 11.71 9.20 1.30
C GLU A 44 10.61 8.23 1.68
N GLN A 45 9.66 8.67 2.52
CA GLN A 45 8.50 7.88 2.91
C GLN A 45 7.59 7.56 1.71
N LEU A 46 7.30 8.55 0.87
CA LEU A 46 6.49 8.39 -0.34
C LEU A 46 7.16 7.44 -1.33
N ARG A 47 8.47 7.59 -1.58
CA ARG A 47 9.22 6.67 -2.44
C ARG A 47 9.17 5.23 -1.94
N LEU A 48 9.34 5.01 -0.64
CA LEU A 48 9.26 3.66 -0.07
C LEU A 48 7.84 3.10 -0.12
N LEU A 49 6.83 3.92 0.21
CA LEU A 49 5.42 3.54 0.10
C LEU A 49 5.08 3.07 -1.31
N LEU A 50 5.46 3.83 -2.34
CA LEU A 50 5.21 3.47 -3.73
C LEU A 50 5.96 2.21 -4.15
N ARG A 51 7.18 1.99 -3.61
CA ARG A 51 7.92 0.73 -3.84
C ARG A 51 7.19 -0.47 -3.23
N ILE A 52 6.73 -0.36 -1.98
CA ILE A 52 5.97 -1.44 -1.31
C ILE A 52 4.69 -1.74 -2.09
N VAL A 53 3.94 -0.71 -2.48
CA VAL A 53 2.71 -0.89 -3.28
C VAL A 53 3.02 -1.53 -4.64
N ALA A 54 4.13 -1.15 -5.28
CA ALA A 54 4.56 -1.74 -6.54
C ALA A 54 4.86 -3.23 -6.39
N ASP A 55 5.53 -3.64 -5.32
CA ASP A 55 5.89 -5.03 -5.06
C ASP A 55 4.66 -5.85 -4.64
N LEU A 56 3.73 -5.28 -3.86
CA LEU A 56 2.43 -5.89 -3.56
C LEU A 56 1.61 -6.12 -4.84
N TYR A 57 1.64 -5.17 -5.77
CA TYR A 57 0.97 -5.32 -7.06
C TYR A 57 1.54 -6.50 -7.87
N ASP A 58 2.87 -6.64 -7.87
CA ASP A 58 3.56 -7.76 -8.52
C ASP A 58 3.27 -9.10 -7.83
N ALA A 59 3.04 -9.09 -6.51
CA ALA A 59 2.58 -10.24 -5.74
C ALA A 59 1.10 -10.59 -5.97
N GLY A 60 0.37 -9.81 -6.77
CA GLY A 60 -1.02 -10.09 -7.14
C GLY A 60 -2.07 -9.25 -6.40
N ALA A 61 -1.68 -8.48 -5.39
CA ALA A 61 -2.59 -7.58 -4.71
C ALA A 61 -3.10 -6.50 -5.68
N ARG A 62 -4.38 -6.13 -5.55
CA ARG A 62 -5.00 -5.07 -6.35
C ARG A 62 -5.52 -3.98 -5.43
N PRO A 63 -5.31 -2.70 -5.76
CA PRO A 63 -5.97 -1.62 -5.07
C PRO A 63 -7.46 -1.59 -5.45
N GLY A 64 -8.32 -1.17 -4.53
CA GLY A 64 -9.74 -1.11 -4.74
C GLY A 64 -10.48 -0.41 -3.62
N ALA A 65 -11.81 -0.41 -3.72
CA ALA A 65 -12.71 0.13 -2.71
C ALA A 65 -13.50 -1.00 -2.05
N LEU A 66 -13.71 -0.89 -0.74
CA LEU A 66 -14.71 -1.71 -0.07
C LEU A 66 -16.11 -1.23 -0.46
N THR A 67 -17.05 -2.16 -0.55
CA THR A 67 -18.45 -1.87 -0.86
C THR A 67 -19.35 -2.40 0.25
N GLU A 68 -20.58 -1.90 0.32
CA GLU A 68 -21.60 -2.40 1.24
C GLU A 68 -22.20 -3.76 0.80
N SER A 69 -21.80 -4.28 -0.36
CA SER A 69 -22.34 -5.53 -0.91
C SER A 69 -21.68 -6.75 -0.30
N GLU A 70 -22.46 -7.62 0.34
CA GLU A 70 -21.97 -8.94 0.79
C GLU A 70 -21.48 -9.83 -0.36
N ARG A 71 -22.01 -9.64 -1.59
CA ARG A 71 -21.64 -10.45 -2.76
C ARG A 71 -20.40 -9.95 -3.48
N ALA A 72 -20.09 -8.66 -3.33
CA ALA A 72 -18.96 -8.01 -3.97
C ALA A 72 -18.35 -6.99 -3.00
N PRO A 73 -17.84 -7.44 -1.84
CA PRO A 73 -17.42 -6.55 -0.77
C PRO A 73 -16.16 -5.74 -1.13
N PHE A 74 -15.47 -6.12 -2.20
CA PHE A 74 -14.33 -5.42 -2.74
C PHE A 74 -14.49 -5.20 -4.25
N LEU A 75 -14.26 -3.96 -4.69
CA LEU A 75 -14.24 -3.58 -6.10
C LEU A 75 -12.82 -3.16 -6.49
N PRO A 76 -12.06 -3.99 -7.23
CA PRO A 76 -10.72 -3.64 -7.68
C PRO A 76 -10.78 -2.46 -8.66
N TRP A 77 -9.77 -1.61 -8.61
CA TRP A 77 -9.59 -0.57 -9.61
C TRP A 77 -9.28 -1.18 -10.97
N HIS A 78 -9.89 -0.63 -12.02
CA HIS A 78 -9.61 -1.00 -13.39
C HIS A 78 -8.39 -0.21 -13.93
N SER A 79 -7.22 -0.48 -13.36
CA SER A 79 -5.96 0.18 -13.72
C SER A 79 -4.82 -0.83 -13.78
N ASP A 80 -3.84 -0.59 -14.63
CA ASP A 80 -2.56 -1.29 -14.57
C ASP A 80 -1.69 -0.78 -13.41
N LYS A 81 -0.53 -1.42 -13.19
CA LYS A 81 0.40 -1.06 -12.12
C LYS A 81 0.81 0.42 -12.18
N ALA A 82 1.13 0.92 -13.38
CA ALA A 82 1.58 2.29 -13.57
C ALA A 82 0.47 3.30 -13.22
N GLY A 83 -0.76 3.05 -13.69
CA GLY A 83 -1.92 3.88 -13.40
C GLY A 83 -2.29 3.85 -11.91
N ALA A 84 -2.25 2.68 -11.28
CA ALA A 84 -2.47 2.54 -9.84
C ALA A 84 -1.46 3.34 -9.01
N LEU A 85 -0.17 3.20 -9.32
CA LEU A 85 0.90 3.92 -8.62
C LEU A 85 0.80 5.43 -8.83
N ALA A 86 0.51 5.88 -10.06
CA ALA A 86 0.36 7.30 -10.35
C ALA A 86 -0.82 7.91 -9.59
N ARG A 87 -1.95 7.21 -9.51
CA ARG A 87 -3.11 7.64 -8.73
C ARG A 87 -2.78 7.72 -7.23
N ILE A 88 -2.18 6.67 -6.67
CA ILE A 88 -1.80 6.63 -5.24
C ILE A 88 -0.81 7.75 -4.92
N ALA A 89 0.20 7.95 -5.78
CA ALA A 89 1.18 9.04 -5.60
C ALA A 89 0.48 10.41 -5.55
N ALA A 90 -0.42 10.68 -6.50
CA ALA A 90 -1.14 11.94 -6.57
C ALA A 90 -2.03 12.18 -5.33
N GLU A 91 -2.74 11.16 -4.85
CA GLU A 91 -3.59 11.28 -3.67
C GLU A 91 -2.77 11.48 -2.38
N VAL A 92 -1.68 10.73 -2.20
CA VAL A 92 -0.81 10.87 -1.01
C VAL A 92 -0.08 12.22 -1.00
N ASP A 93 0.43 12.67 -2.14
CA ASP A 93 1.16 13.94 -2.25
C ASP A 93 0.26 15.15 -1.93
N ALA A 94 -1.01 15.11 -2.37
CA ALA A 94 -2.00 16.15 -2.09
C ALA A 94 -2.23 16.39 -0.59
N HIS A 95 -1.99 15.39 0.25
CA HIS A 95 -2.13 15.48 1.71
C HIS A 95 -0.80 15.68 2.45
N SER A 96 0.34 15.55 1.76
CA SER A 96 1.69 15.71 2.31
C SER A 96 1.93 14.94 3.61
N ARG A 97 1.25 13.79 3.77
CA ARG A 97 1.36 12.86 4.89
C ARG A 97 1.12 11.43 4.39
N LEU A 98 1.64 10.45 5.11
CA LEU A 98 1.29 9.06 4.83
C LEU A 98 -0.21 8.83 5.12
N PRO A 99 -0.90 8.05 4.27
CA PRO A 99 -2.33 7.80 4.39
C PRO A 99 -2.64 6.85 5.56
N ASP A 100 -3.81 7.05 6.17
CA ASP A 100 -4.46 6.10 7.06
C ASP A 100 -5.33 5.11 6.24
N SER A 101 -5.82 4.06 6.89
CA SER A 101 -6.74 3.12 6.24
C SER A 101 -8.03 3.82 5.84
N GLY A 102 -8.42 3.66 4.57
CA GLY A 102 -9.60 4.30 3.99
C GLY A 102 -9.34 5.66 3.34
N ASP A 103 -8.15 6.25 3.49
CA ASP A 103 -7.83 7.55 2.88
C ASP A 103 -7.74 7.48 1.35
N VAL A 104 -7.18 6.39 0.81
CA VAL A 104 -6.88 6.25 -0.63
C VAL A 104 -7.53 5.00 -1.21
N CYS A 105 -7.15 3.81 -0.70
CA CYS A 105 -7.71 2.54 -1.13
C CYS A 105 -7.47 1.42 -0.11
N TRP A 106 -7.96 0.24 -0.46
CA TRP A 106 -7.66 -1.03 0.19
C TRP A 106 -6.97 -1.96 -0.80
N PHE A 107 -6.17 -2.89 -0.31
CA PHE A 107 -5.49 -3.90 -1.12
C PHE A 107 -5.97 -5.30 -0.74
N THR A 108 -6.23 -6.14 -1.74
CA THR A 108 -6.43 -7.58 -1.55
C THR A 108 -6.02 -8.33 -2.80
N VAL A 109 -5.77 -9.62 -2.69
CA VAL A 109 -5.70 -10.52 -3.84
C VAL A 109 -7.13 -10.95 -4.17
N PRO A 110 -7.68 -10.57 -5.35
CA PRO A 110 -9.04 -10.91 -5.75
C PRO A 110 -9.19 -12.34 -6.27
#